data_AF-E9GLT0-F1
#
_entry.id   AF-E9GLT0-F1
#
_cell.length_a   1.000
_cell.length_b   1.000
_cell.length_c   1.000
_cell.angle_alpha   90.00
_cell.angle_beta   90.00
_cell.angle_gamma   90.00
#
_symmetry.space_group_name_H-M   'P 1'
#
loop_
_entity.id
_entity.type
_entity.pdbx_description
1 polymer ?
#
loop_
_entity_poly.entity_id
_entity_poly.type
_entity_poly.pdbx_seq_one_letter_code
_entity_poly.pdbx_strand_id
1 'polypeptide(L)'
;SWELNYREAAIFLEEGINNDKLTSHPSCHEALPAYLLVHNKWYYALDFAASLLLILLTFTEKPANPLFRLPVGVHSSMELTALVIVSVELIMKFRWVGFKIFIHHPRSMVKVVTLLIMIAESILVLVRQSSHFRVTRALRPIFLLDNHHFGGVRRYLRQVLQSMPPAIDMLGLLLFVILFYSVLGFYLFGSNVNDPYFSTLQQAFISLFILLTTANFPDVMMPSYAVTRWSCVFFITYLSMVLYFLMNLLLAAVYASFSSMEKNKFQQLLLHRRKAAQHAFRLLLGRNNRFGITLQHFRGLLRHVDSSRTYREVYLMFRLLNTSESGIIDVNEFYHIYDVLDTKWRVRDEEPFWFSRLRSPTLAYCAQQTYAYVSFYTLEACLKIFGMGSHDYFTSGWNCFDFTVTGVSLIGLAAEILGHWSFLVVARHLRILRLFKLRKRYRDVFGTIFILGQRLLCAGIVFFILYYAYSIVGMELFAEYDLTNCCKNSTVEANFRYENGSSSNGYYYLNNFENVISSYVTLFELTVINNWYIIMEGYAVTTTQWSRIYFMCFYLTIMMLLSIVVASVLDGFMFRISYKEQMTKEDGKKVF
;
A
#
# COMPACT_ATOMS: atom_id res chain seq x y z
N SER A 1 -3.28 38.35 23.53
CA SER A 1 -1.99 38.23 24.24
C SER A 1 -1.00 37.53 23.31
N TRP A 2 0.30 37.76 23.44
CA TRP A 2 1.30 37.13 22.56
C TRP A 2 1.28 35.60 22.61
N GLU A 3 0.96 35.02 23.76
CA GLU A 3 0.84 33.57 23.94
C GLU A 3 -0.28 32.96 23.09
N LEU A 4 -1.41 33.67 22.95
CA LEU A 4 -2.50 33.24 22.06
C LEU A 4 -2.06 33.26 20.59
N ASN A 5 -1.36 34.31 20.17
CA ASN A 5 -0.84 34.44 18.80
C ASN A 5 0.19 33.35 18.48
N TYR A 6 1.07 33.00 19.43
CA TYR A 6 2.03 31.90 19.23
C TYR A 6 1.33 30.56 19.06
N ARG A 7 0.29 30.32 19.85
CA ARG A 7 -0.51 29.09 19.75
C ARG A 7 -1.27 29.01 18.43
N GLU A 8 -1.89 30.11 18.01
CA GLU A 8 -2.62 30.19 16.73
C GLU A 8 -1.66 30.00 15.54
N ALA A 9 -0.49 30.67 15.56
CA ALA A 9 0.54 30.49 14.54
C ALA A 9 1.10 29.06 14.49
N ALA A 10 1.22 28.40 15.64
CA ALA A 10 1.60 26.99 15.70
C ALA A 10 0.55 26.08 15.06
N ILE A 11 -0.75 26.32 15.32
CA ILE A 11 -1.85 25.59 14.70
C ILE A 11 -1.82 25.76 13.17
N PHE A 12 -1.57 26.97 12.65
CA PHE A 12 -1.42 27.18 11.21
C PHE A 12 -0.28 26.34 10.60
N LEU A 13 0.87 26.25 11.28
CA LEU A 13 1.97 25.42 10.82
C LEU A 13 1.63 23.93 10.87
N GLU A 14 0.96 23.46 11.94
CA GLU A 14 0.45 22.09 12.06
C GLU A 14 -0.56 21.75 10.95
N GLU A 15 -1.54 22.60 10.68
CA GLU A 15 -2.50 22.46 9.59
C GLU A 15 -1.78 22.41 8.23
N GLY A 16 -0.70 23.18 8.06
CA GLY A 16 0.17 23.15 6.90
C GLY A 16 0.93 21.82 6.73
N ILE A 17 1.40 21.21 7.82
CA ILE A 17 2.08 19.90 7.83
C ILE A 17 1.08 18.78 7.52
N ASN A 18 -0.09 18.81 8.15
CA ASN A 18 -1.13 17.79 8.02
C ASN A 18 -1.95 17.92 6.73
N ASN A 19 -1.79 19.02 6.00
CA ASN A 19 -2.55 19.35 4.79
C ASN A 19 -4.06 19.44 5.07
N ASP A 20 -4.42 20.09 6.18
CA ASP A 20 -5.78 20.40 6.57
C ASP A 20 -6.23 21.73 5.95
N LYS A 21 -7.52 21.85 5.61
CA LYS A 21 -8.04 23.06 5.00
C LYS A 21 -8.02 24.21 6.01
N LEU A 22 -7.32 25.29 5.69
CA LEU A 22 -7.28 26.52 6.49
C LEU A 22 -8.65 27.20 6.71
N THR A 23 -9.71 26.76 6.02
CA THR A 23 -11.08 27.29 6.20
C THR A 23 -11.75 26.82 7.48
N SER A 24 -11.29 25.70 8.07
CA SER A 24 -11.82 25.15 9.33
C SER A 24 -10.97 25.55 10.55
N HIS A 25 -10.13 26.58 10.39
CA HIS A 25 -9.25 27.05 11.45
C HIS A 25 -10.06 27.54 12.67
N PRO A 26 -9.70 27.16 13.91
CA PRO A 26 -10.40 27.59 15.11
C PRO A 26 -10.10 29.06 15.43
N SER A 27 -10.81 29.99 14.79
CA SER A 27 -10.67 31.44 15.03
C SER A 27 -11.31 31.92 16.33
N CYS A 28 -12.21 31.12 16.92
CA CYS A 28 -12.94 31.45 18.14
C CYS A 28 -12.45 30.62 19.34
N HIS A 29 -12.40 31.23 20.52
CA HIS A 29 -11.99 30.56 21.77
C HIS A 29 -12.85 29.32 22.10
N GLU A 30 -14.11 29.31 21.69
CA GLU A 30 -15.04 28.16 21.86
C GLU A 30 -14.72 26.96 20.95
N ALA A 31 -14.09 27.19 19.80
CA ALA A 31 -13.74 26.13 18.83
C ALA A 31 -12.40 25.45 19.17
N LEU A 32 -11.52 26.16 19.89
CA LEU A 32 -10.20 25.66 20.30
C LEU A 32 -10.25 24.35 21.13
N PRO A 33 -11.08 24.20 22.18
CA PRO A 33 -11.14 22.94 22.92
C PRO A 33 -11.64 21.77 22.07
N ALA A 34 -12.54 22.01 21.13
CA ALA A 34 -13.01 20.99 20.20
C ALA A 34 -11.90 20.56 19.23
N TYR A 35 -11.12 21.51 18.70
CA TYR A 35 -9.96 21.22 17.86
C TYR A 35 -8.92 20.35 18.60
N LEU A 36 -8.55 20.74 19.82
CA LEU A 36 -7.55 20.01 20.62
C LEU A 36 -8.00 18.60 21.01
N LEU A 37 -9.30 18.42 21.26
CA LEU A 37 -9.87 17.11 21.59
C LEU A 37 -9.80 16.17 20.38
N VAL A 38 -10.16 16.66 19.19
CA VAL A 38 -10.11 15.88 17.94
C VAL A 38 -8.67 15.56 17.52
N HIS A 39 -7.71 16.45 17.79
CA HIS A 39 -6.30 16.26 17.44
C HIS A 39 -5.49 15.52 18.52
N ASN A 40 -6.17 14.92 19.51
CA ASN A 40 -5.52 14.14 20.54
C ASN A 40 -5.10 12.75 20.02
N LYS A 41 -3.95 12.24 20.49
CA LYS A 41 -3.46 10.89 20.15
C LYS A 41 -4.47 9.79 20.53
N TRP A 42 -5.18 9.98 21.64
CA TRP A 42 -6.24 9.05 22.07
C TRP A 42 -7.40 8.98 21.09
N TYR A 43 -7.83 10.12 20.53
CA TYR A 43 -8.88 10.14 19.50
C TYR A 43 -8.45 9.34 18.27
N TYR A 44 -7.21 9.51 17.80
CA TYR A 44 -6.69 8.75 16.67
C TYR A 44 -6.51 7.26 16.95
N ALA A 45 -6.09 6.90 18.17
CA ALA A 45 -5.94 5.51 18.57
C ALA A 45 -7.29 4.78 18.66
N LEU A 46 -8.33 5.49 19.09
CA LEU A 46 -9.68 4.94 19.26
C LEU A 46 -10.35 4.67 17.90
N ASP A 47 -10.32 5.62 16.95
CA ASP A 47 -10.84 5.46 15.57
C ASP A 47 -10.12 4.30 14.87
N PHE A 48 -8.80 4.22 15.06
CA PHE A 48 -7.99 3.13 14.53
C PHE A 48 -8.35 1.77 15.14
N ALA A 49 -8.51 1.68 16.47
CA ALA A 49 -8.89 0.44 17.14
C ALA A 49 -10.29 -0.04 16.72
N ALA A 50 -11.27 0.87 16.63
CA ALA A 50 -12.63 0.54 16.21
C ALA A 50 -12.68 0.09 14.75
N SER A 51 -12.01 0.80 13.84
CA SER A 51 -11.94 0.42 12.43
C SER A 51 -11.16 -0.88 12.19
N LEU A 52 -10.09 -1.13 12.94
CA LEU A 52 -9.35 -2.39 12.90
C LEU A 52 -10.24 -3.55 13.39
N LEU A 53 -11.00 -3.34 14.48
CA LEU A 53 -11.94 -4.34 14.98
C LEU A 53 -13.00 -4.69 13.92
N LEU A 54 -13.58 -3.70 13.24
CA LEU A 54 -14.57 -3.94 12.17
C LEU A 54 -14.02 -4.81 11.04
N ILE A 55 -12.76 -4.59 10.65
CA ILE A 55 -12.10 -5.42 9.63
C ILE A 55 -11.83 -6.82 10.16
N LEU A 56 -11.28 -6.95 11.37
CA LEU A 56 -10.95 -8.25 11.96
C LEU A 56 -12.18 -9.12 12.23
N LEU A 57 -13.35 -8.51 12.42
CA LEU A 57 -14.60 -9.24 12.67
C LEU A 57 -14.94 -10.21 11.52
N THR A 58 -14.52 -9.94 10.28
CA THR A 58 -14.80 -10.82 9.13
C THR A 58 -14.18 -12.20 9.26
N PHE A 59 -13.10 -12.36 10.03
CA PHE A 59 -12.52 -13.68 10.28
C PHE A 59 -13.41 -14.57 11.16
N THR A 60 -14.35 -13.96 11.90
CA THR A 60 -15.22 -14.64 12.88
C THR A 60 -16.67 -14.78 12.39
N GLU A 61 -17.08 -13.95 11.43
CA GLU A 61 -18.41 -13.94 10.83
C GLU A 61 -18.57 -15.01 9.76
N LYS A 62 -19.78 -15.55 9.62
CA LYS A 62 -20.06 -16.48 8.50
C LYS A 62 -19.80 -15.78 7.14
N PRO A 63 -19.14 -16.46 6.18
CA PRO A 63 -18.52 -17.79 6.31
C PRO A 63 -17.09 -17.68 6.91
N ALA A 64 -16.95 -18.21 8.13
CA ALA A 64 -15.72 -18.13 8.92
C ALA A 64 -15.08 -19.51 9.05
N ASN A 65 -13.74 -19.50 9.17
CA ASN A 65 -13.00 -20.70 9.53
C ASN A 65 -13.61 -21.30 10.81
N PRO A 66 -13.81 -22.64 10.87
CA PRO A 66 -14.48 -23.29 12.00
C PRO A 66 -13.76 -23.02 13.33
N LEU A 67 -12.45 -22.77 13.30
CA LEU A 67 -11.64 -22.46 14.48
C LEU A 67 -11.97 -21.10 15.14
N PHE A 68 -12.41 -20.11 14.36
CA PHE A 68 -12.60 -18.71 14.81
C PHE A 68 -14.07 -18.27 14.83
N ARG A 69 -15.01 -19.20 14.60
CA ARG A 69 -16.42 -18.88 14.43
C ARG A 69 -17.08 -18.45 15.75
N LEU A 70 -17.60 -17.23 15.77
CA LEU A 70 -18.35 -16.69 16.92
C LEU A 70 -19.87 -16.81 16.72
N PRO A 71 -20.65 -16.95 17.81
CA PRO A 71 -22.10 -16.96 17.73
C PRO A 71 -22.64 -15.60 17.25
N VAL A 72 -23.84 -15.61 16.64
CA VAL A 72 -24.40 -14.45 15.92
C VAL A 72 -24.55 -13.22 16.80
N GLY A 73 -25.06 -13.39 18.02
CA GLY A 73 -25.19 -12.29 18.99
C GLY A 73 -23.87 -11.67 19.42
N VAL A 74 -22.78 -12.44 19.50
CA VAL A 74 -21.48 -11.93 19.96
C VAL A 74 -20.83 -11.07 18.87
N HIS A 75 -20.69 -11.58 17.64
CA HIS A 75 -20.08 -10.75 16.59
C HIS A 75 -20.95 -9.54 16.24
N SER A 76 -22.28 -9.66 16.25
CA SER A 76 -23.18 -8.53 15.96
C SER A 76 -23.14 -7.45 17.05
N SER A 77 -22.99 -7.85 18.32
CA SER A 77 -22.83 -6.87 19.41
C SER A 77 -21.45 -6.19 19.37
N MET A 78 -20.38 -6.91 19.03
CA MET A 78 -19.06 -6.33 18.78
C MET A 78 -19.05 -5.37 17.58
N GLU A 79 -19.79 -5.69 16.51
CA GLU A 79 -19.96 -4.78 15.36
C GLU A 79 -20.67 -3.50 15.79
N LEU A 80 -21.79 -3.63 16.51
CA LEU A 80 -22.58 -2.49 16.97
C LEU A 80 -21.77 -1.59 17.91
N THR A 81 -20.99 -2.14 18.84
CA THR A 81 -20.15 -1.33 19.73
C THR A 81 -19.09 -0.55 18.97
N ALA A 82 -18.43 -1.15 17.97
CA ALA A 82 -17.48 -0.43 17.13
C ALA A 82 -18.15 0.66 16.27
N LEU A 83 -19.35 0.40 15.73
CA LEU A 83 -20.10 1.41 14.98
C LEU A 83 -20.56 2.58 15.87
N VAL A 84 -20.95 2.31 17.11
CA VAL A 84 -21.30 3.35 18.10
C VAL A 84 -20.08 4.22 18.42
N ILE A 85 -18.91 3.60 18.61
CA ILE A 85 -17.66 4.33 18.81
C ILE A 85 -17.38 5.29 17.65
N VAL A 86 -17.43 4.79 16.40
CA VAL A 86 -17.21 5.63 15.21
C VAL A 86 -18.28 6.73 15.09
N SER A 87 -19.51 6.47 15.55
CA SER A 87 -20.58 7.47 15.59
C SER A 87 -20.25 8.63 16.53
N VAL A 88 -19.76 8.33 17.75
CA VAL A 88 -19.37 9.34 18.74
C VAL A 88 -18.25 10.22 18.21
N GLU A 89 -17.24 9.64 17.58
CA GLU A 89 -16.12 10.36 16.99
C GLU A 89 -16.56 11.30 15.86
N LEU A 90 -17.47 10.82 15.00
CA LEU A 90 -18.03 11.62 13.92
C LEU A 90 -18.83 12.81 14.46
N ILE A 91 -19.55 12.64 15.57
CA ILE A 91 -20.25 13.74 16.27
C ILE A 91 -19.25 14.76 16.83
N MET A 92 -18.14 14.32 17.42
CA MET A 92 -17.08 15.23 17.90
C MET A 92 -16.46 16.02 16.75
N LYS A 93 -16.16 15.36 15.63
CA LYS A 93 -15.65 16.00 14.41
C LYS A 93 -16.66 17.00 13.82
N PHE A 94 -17.94 16.65 13.83
CA PHE A 94 -19.03 17.53 13.40
C PHE A 94 -19.10 18.80 14.26
N ARG A 95 -18.95 18.68 15.59
CA ARG A 95 -18.90 19.82 16.51
C ARG A 95 -17.74 20.78 16.22
N TRP A 96 -16.58 20.26 15.83
CA TRP A 96 -15.43 21.10 15.47
C TRP A 96 -15.60 21.78 14.10
N VAL A 97 -15.96 21.02 13.05
CA VAL A 97 -15.98 21.51 11.66
C VAL A 97 -17.20 22.41 11.37
N GLY A 98 -18.33 22.17 12.05
CA GLY A 98 -19.57 22.89 11.84
C GLY A 98 -20.43 22.34 10.68
N PHE A 99 -21.74 22.58 10.76
CA PHE A 99 -22.77 21.94 9.92
C PHE A 99 -22.58 22.15 8.41
N LYS A 100 -22.44 23.41 7.97
CA LYS A 100 -22.37 23.75 6.54
C LYS A 100 -21.15 23.12 5.85
N ILE A 101 -19.99 23.18 6.51
CA ILE A 101 -18.72 22.65 5.98
C ILE A 101 -18.75 21.12 5.99
N PHE A 102 -19.34 20.51 7.03
CA PHE A 102 -19.42 19.06 7.16
C PHE A 102 -20.26 18.41 6.06
N ILE A 103 -21.45 18.94 5.75
CA ILE A 103 -22.34 18.40 4.71
C ILE A 103 -21.73 18.52 3.31
N HIS A 104 -21.06 19.63 3.02
CA HIS A 104 -20.41 19.82 1.71
C HIS A 104 -19.14 18.99 1.55
N HIS A 105 -18.67 18.31 2.60
CA HIS A 105 -17.46 17.50 2.54
C HIS A 105 -17.79 16.04 2.15
N PRO A 106 -17.51 15.62 0.90
CA PRO A 106 -18.04 14.37 0.34
C PRO A 106 -17.60 13.13 1.11
N ARG A 107 -16.36 13.11 1.60
CA ARG A 107 -15.82 11.98 2.38
C ARG A 107 -16.55 11.79 3.70
N SER A 108 -16.91 12.88 4.37
CA SER A 108 -17.65 12.79 5.64
C SER A 108 -19.06 12.27 5.37
N MET A 109 -19.71 12.74 4.30
CA MET A 109 -21.03 12.26 3.91
C MET A 109 -21.03 10.78 3.52
N VAL A 110 -20.04 10.30 2.77
CA VAL A 110 -19.90 8.87 2.49
C VAL A 110 -19.74 8.07 3.79
N LYS A 111 -18.88 8.50 4.73
CA LYS A 111 -18.71 7.84 6.04
C LYS A 111 -20.03 7.79 6.83
N VAL A 112 -20.83 8.85 6.81
CA VAL A 112 -22.16 8.90 7.47
C VAL A 112 -23.13 7.93 6.82
N VAL A 113 -23.26 7.96 5.49
CA VAL A 113 -24.21 7.09 4.77
C VAL A 113 -23.85 5.62 4.98
N THR A 114 -22.57 5.25 4.88
CA THR A 114 -22.14 3.86 5.12
C THR A 114 -22.37 3.44 6.56
N LEU A 115 -22.13 4.33 7.53
CA LEU A 115 -22.35 4.07 8.95
C LEU A 115 -23.84 3.84 9.24
N LEU A 116 -24.75 4.64 8.67
CA LEU A 116 -26.19 4.45 8.85
C LEU A 116 -26.67 3.11 8.27
N ILE A 117 -26.21 2.75 7.07
CA ILE A 117 -26.53 1.45 6.44
C ILE A 117 -26.06 0.29 7.34
N MET A 118 -24.82 0.36 7.83
CA MET A 118 -24.24 -0.69 8.65
C MET A 118 -24.87 -0.81 10.05
N ILE A 119 -25.27 0.31 10.66
CA ILE A 119 -26.00 0.28 11.93
C ILE A 119 -27.37 -0.37 11.72
N ALA A 120 -28.11 0.02 10.69
CA ALA A 120 -29.41 -0.58 10.38
C ALA A 120 -29.30 -2.09 10.16
N GLU A 121 -28.27 -2.53 9.42
CA GLU A 121 -28.04 -3.94 9.14
C GLU A 121 -27.60 -4.74 10.37
N SER A 122 -26.69 -4.19 11.20
CA SER A 122 -26.24 -4.87 12.43
C SER A 122 -27.38 -5.06 13.43
N ILE A 123 -28.29 -4.07 13.55
CA ILE A 123 -29.53 -4.20 14.34
C ILE A 123 -30.43 -5.28 13.74
N LEU A 124 -30.61 -5.30 12.41
CA LEU A 124 -31.43 -6.30 11.74
C LEU A 124 -30.91 -7.73 11.94
N VAL A 125 -29.60 -7.94 11.87
CA VAL A 125 -28.98 -9.25 12.14
C VAL A 125 -29.17 -9.66 13.60
N LEU A 126 -29.04 -8.70 14.53
CA LEU A 126 -29.25 -8.95 15.95
C LEU A 126 -30.70 -9.34 16.27
N VAL A 127 -31.69 -8.71 15.63
CA VAL A 127 -33.11 -9.04 15.82
C VAL A 127 -33.46 -10.38 15.18
N ARG A 128 -32.98 -10.62 13.95
CA ARG A 128 -33.33 -11.83 13.19
C ARG A 128 -32.57 -13.08 13.66
N GLN A 129 -31.46 -12.92 14.38
CA GLN A 129 -30.54 -14.00 14.81
C GLN A 129 -30.01 -14.89 13.68
N SER A 130 -30.14 -14.44 12.43
CA SER A 130 -29.65 -15.12 11.23
C SER A 130 -28.95 -14.12 10.31
N SER A 131 -27.79 -14.50 9.78
CA SER A 131 -27.10 -13.74 8.74
C SER A 131 -27.87 -13.84 7.41
N HIS A 132 -28.10 -12.70 6.77
CA HIS A 132 -28.57 -12.63 5.38
C HIS A 132 -27.38 -12.39 4.45
N PHE A 133 -27.61 -12.10 3.16
CA PHE A 133 -26.57 -11.73 2.21
C PHE A 133 -25.97 -10.35 2.57
N ARG A 134 -24.72 -10.30 3.05
CA ARG A 134 -24.11 -9.10 3.66
C ARG A 134 -22.97 -8.49 2.84
N VAL A 135 -23.26 -8.06 1.61
CA VAL A 135 -22.27 -7.41 0.73
C VAL A 135 -21.80 -6.05 1.24
N THR A 136 -22.58 -5.38 2.08
CA THR A 136 -22.23 -4.09 2.71
C THR A 136 -20.95 -4.14 3.53
N ARG A 137 -20.55 -5.33 4.01
CA ARG A 137 -19.27 -5.58 4.70
C ARG A 137 -18.09 -5.12 3.86
N ALA A 138 -18.16 -5.19 2.53
CA ALA A 138 -17.11 -4.74 1.62
C ALA A 138 -16.80 -3.24 1.76
N LEU A 139 -17.69 -2.44 2.37
CA LEU A 139 -17.50 -1.01 2.61
C LEU A 139 -16.75 -0.70 3.91
N ARG A 140 -16.54 -1.67 4.82
CA ARG A 140 -15.81 -1.50 6.10
C ARG A 140 -14.43 -0.84 5.97
N PRO A 141 -13.61 -1.11 4.92
CA PRO A 141 -12.29 -0.49 4.77
C PRO A 141 -12.33 1.04 4.67
N ILE A 142 -13.48 1.65 4.34
CA ILE A 142 -13.65 3.11 4.31
C ILE A 142 -13.36 3.72 5.69
N PHE A 143 -13.75 3.05 6.78
CA PHE A 143 -13.46 3.53 8.13
C PHE A 143 -11.95 3.50 8.41
N LEU A 144 -11.26 2.44 8.01
CA LEU A 144 -9.80 2.34 8.15
C LEU A 144 -9.07 3.42 7.32
N LEU A 145 -9.55 3.70 6.11
CA LEU A 145 -8.97 4.69 5.20
C LEU A 145 -9.18 6.14 5.65
N ASP A 146 -10.24 6.46 6.40
CA ASP A 146 -10.45 7.82 6.91
C ASP A 146 -9.56 8.17 8.12
N ASN A 147 -8.97 7.16 8.78
CA ASN A 147 -8.06 7.36 9.91
C ASN A 147 -6.88 8.29 9.59
N HIS A 148 -6.37 8.95 10.63
CA HIS A 148 -5.18 9.80 10.55
C HIS A 148 -3.93 9.01 10.11
N HIS A 149 -3.67 7.85 10.71
CA HIS A 149 -2.50 7.01 10.41
C HIS A 149 -2.46 6.50 8.95
N PHE A 150 -3.62 6.27 8.33
CA PHE A 150 -3.74 5.80 6.94
C PHE A 150 -3.81 6.94 5.93
N GLY A 151 -3.48 8.18 6.32
CA GLY A 151 -3.46 9.34 5.42
C GLY A 151 -2.53 9.17 4.20
N GLY A 152 -1.46 8.38 4.31
CA GLY A 152 -0.60 7.99 3.18
C GLY A 152 -1.34 7.07 2.19
N VAL A 153 -1.90 5.97 2.69
CA VAL A 153 -2.69 4.99 1.91
C VAL A 153 -3.87 5.64 1.23
N ARG A 154 -4.64 6.48 1.95
CA ARG A 154 -5.77 7.24 1.39
C ARG A 154 -5.34 8.14 0.23
N ARG A 155 -4.21 8.84 0.38
CA ARG A 155 -3.67 9.72 -0.66
C ARG A 155 -3.27 8.91 -1.89
N TYR A 156 -2.68 7.73 -1.69
CA TYR A 156 -2.30 6.80 -2.75
C TYR A 156 -3.53 6.20 -3.46
N LEU A 157 -4.51 5.69 -2.73
CA LEU A 157 -5.77 5.18 -3.29
C LEU A 157 -6.51 6.24 -4.11
N ARG A 158 -6.56 7.48 -3.63
CA ARG A 158 -7.15 8.58 -4.41
C ARG A 158 -6.39 8.81 -5.71
N GLN A 159 -5.06 8.76 -5.69
CA GLN A 159 -4.25 8.89 -6.91
C GLN A 159 -4.56 7.74 -7.87
N VAL A 160 -4.60 6.51 -7.39
CA VAL A 160 -4.98 5.34 -8.20
C VAL A 160 -6.33 5.59 -8.91
N LEU A 161 -7.36 5.97 -8.14
CA LEU A 161 -8.71 6.23 -8.68
C LEU A 161 -8.74 7.41 -9.66
N GLN A 162 -7.98 8.48 -9.41
CA GLN A 162 -7.91 9.64 -10.30
C GLN A 162 -7.12 9.39 -11.59
N SER A 163 -6.22 8.39 -11.61
CA SER A 163 -5.51 7.95 -12.82
C SER A 163 -6.29 6.95 -13.67
N MET A 164 -7.43 6.45 -13.19
CA MET A 164 -8.26 5.48 -13.92
C MET A 164 -8.91 6.03 -15.20
N PRO A 165 -9.40 7.29 -15.31
CA PRO A 165 -10.18 7.69 -16.48
C PRO A 165 -9.46 7.51 -17.83
N PRO A 166 -8.20 7.95 -18.03
CA PRO A 166 -7.49 7.67 -19.29
C PRO A 166 -7.28 6.18 -19.54
N ALA A 167 -7.12 5.38 -18.48
CA ALA A 167 -6.99 3.94 -18.58
C ALA A 167 -8.32 3.26 -19.00
N ILE A 168 -9.47 3.81 -18.58
CA ILE A 168 -10.80 3.32 -18.98
C ILE A 168 -11.01 3.55 -20.49
N ASP A 169 -10.59 4.69 -21.04
CA ASP A 169 -10.68 4.96 -22.48
C ASP A 169 -9.86 3.94 -23.29
N MET A 170 -8.63 3.66 -22.85
CA MET A 170 -7.74 2.67 -23.46
C MET A 170 -8.26 1.23 -23.29
N LEU A 171 -8.88 0.93 -22.15
CA LEU A 171 -9.55 -0.34 -21.90
C LEU A 171 -10.76 -0.52 -22.82
N GLY A 172 -11.51 0.54 -23.11
CA GLY A 172 -12.60 0.53 -24.09
C GLY A 172 -12.09 0.15 -25.49
N LEU A 173 -10.97 0.74 -25.92
CA LEU A 173 -10.31 0.37 -27.18
C LEU A 173 -9.86 -1.11 -27.18
N LEU A 174 -9.31 -1.59 -26.07
CA LEU A 174 -8.91 -2.99 -25.90
C LEU A 174 -10.08 -3.95 -26.06
N LEU A 175 -11.17 -3.71 -25.33
CA LEU A 175 -12.38 -4.53 -25.40
C LEU A 175 -12.99 -4.50 -26.82
N PHE A 176 -12.94 -3.36 -27.50
CA PHE A 176 -13.39 -3.25 -28.89
C PHE A 176 -12.56 -4.12 -29.84
N VAL A 177 -11.22 -4.10 -29.74
CA VAL A 177 -10.34 -4.94 -30.58
C VAL A 177 -10.57 -6.43 -30.29
N ILE A 178 -10.73 -6.80 -29.02
CA ILE A 178 -11.05 -8.19 -28.64
C ILE A 178 -12.39 -8.61 -29.23
N LEU A 179 -13.40 -7.76 -29.15
CA LEU A 179 -14.71 -8.03 -29.74
C LEU A 179 -14.62 -8.20 -31.26
N PHE A 180 -13.88 -7.35 -31.96
CA PHE A 180 -13.62 -7.48 -33.40
C PHE A 180 -12.96 -8.82 -33.73
N TYR A 181 -11.88 -9.18 -33.04
CA TYR A 181 -11.21 -10.47 -33.25
C TYR A 181 -12.06 -11.66 -32.84
N SER A 182 -12.98 -11.52 -31.88
CA SER A 182 -13.90 -12.60 -31.48
C SER A 182 -14.91 -12.93 -32.56
N VAL A 183 -15.44 -11.90 -33.24
CA VAL A 183 -16.33 -12.07 -34.40
C VAL A 183 -15.55 -12.71 -35.54
N LEU A 184 -14.35 -12.20 -35.85
CA LEU A 184 -13.49 -12.76 -36.90
C LEU A 184 -13.12 -14.22 -36.63
N GLY A 185 -12.70 -14.55 -35.40
CA GLY A 185 -12.33 -15.90 -34.99
C GLY A 185 -13.51 -16.87 -35.03
N PHE A 186 -14.70 -16.43 -34.62
CA PHE A 186 -15.93 -17.23 -34.75
C PHE A 186 -16.23 -17.59 -36.21
N TYR A 187 -16.12 -16.64 -37.14
CA TYR A 187 -16.33 -16.92 -38.57
C TYR A 187 -15.24 -17.80 -39.19
N LEU A 188 -13.98 -17.67 -38.76
CA LEU A 188 -12.87 -18.43 -39.32
C LEU A 188 -12.80 -19.87 -38.79
N PHE A 189 -13.07 -20.07 -37.50
CA PHE A 189 -12.80 -21.33 -36.81
C PHE A 189 -14.05 -22.02 -36.27
N GLY A 190 -15.20 -21.36 -36.24
CA GLY A 190 -16.44 -21.91 -35.68
C GLY A 190 -17.01 -23.12 -36.43
N SER A 191 -16.57 -23.39 -37.66
CA SER A 191 -16.94 -24.60 -38.41
C SER A 191 -16.19 -25.86 -37.95
N ASN A 192 -15.12 -25.73 -37.17
CA ASN A 192 -14.31 -26.86 -36.72
C ASN A 192 -14.91 -27.49 -35.46
N VAL A 193 -15.42 -28.72 -35.59
CA VAL A 193 -16.05 -29.46 -34.47
C VAL A 193 -15.06 -29.78 -33.35
N ASN A 194 -13.77 -29.92 -33.68
CA ASN A 194 -12.72 -30.25 -32.72
C ASN A 194 -12.21 -29.03 -31.93
N ASP A 195 -12.71 -27.81 -32.23
CA ASP A 195 -12.29 -26.59 -31.58
C ASP A 195 -13.34 -26.12 -30.55
N PRO A 196 -13.11 -26.35 -29.24
CA PRO A 196 -14.05 -25.92 -28.21
C PRO A 196 -14.03 -24.39 -28.00
N TYR A 197 -12.99 -23.69 -28.43
CA TYR A 197 -12.74 -22.28 -28.09
C TYR A 197 -13.55 -21.30 -28.93
N PHE A 198 -13.80 -21.62 -30.21
CA PHE A 198 -14.50 -20.74 -31.17
C PHE A 198 -15.90 -21.24 -31.54
N SER A 199 -16.46 -22.16 -30.75
CA SER A 199 -17.78 -22.78 -30.98
C SER A 199 -18.95 -21.79 -30.93
N THR A 200 -18.87 -20.77 -30.07
CA THR A 200 -19.89 -19.72 -29.94
C THR A 200 -19.22 -18.35 -29.85
N LEU A 201 -19.94 -17.29 -30.21
CA LEU A 201 -19.42 -15.93 -30.09
C LEU A 201 -18.99 -15.58 -28.65
N GLN A 202 -19.76 -16.02 -27.66
CA GLN A 202 -19.43 -15.81 -26.25
C GLN A 202 -18.13 -16.54 -25.87
N GLN A 203 -17.99 -17.81 -26.26
CA GLN A 203 -16.78 -18.59 -25.97
C GLN A 203 -15.55 -18.06 -26.72
N ALA A 204 -15.72 -17.56 -27.95
CA ALA A 204 -14.67 -16.91 -28.71
C ALA A 204 -14.19 -15.62 -28.00
N PHE A 205 -15.11 -14.79 -27.53
CA PHE A 205 -14.77 -13.59 -26.76
C PHE A 205 -14.00 -13.95 -25.48
N ILE A 206 -14.48 -14.94 -24.72
CA ILE A 206 -13.83 -15.38 -23.48
C ILE A 206 -12.45 -15.97 -23.76
N SER A 207 -12.32 -16.83 -24.78
CA SER A 207 -11.06 -17.47 -25.14
C SER A 207 -10.00 -16.45 -25.56
N LEU A 208 -10.40 -15.41 -26.30
CA LEU A 208 -9.52 -14.30 -26.66
C LEU A 208 -9.23 -13.37 -25.48
N PHE A 209 -10.20 -13.13 -24.60
CA PHE A 209 -9.98 -12.40 -23.36
C PHE A 209 -8.99 -13.13 -22.44
N ILE A 210 -8.98 -14.46 -22.42
CA ILE A 210 -7.94 -15.23 -21.72
C ILE A 210 -6.62 -15.14 -22.49
N LEU A 211 -6.63 -15.21 -23.82
CA LEU A 211 -5.42 -15.09 -24.65
C LEU A 211 -4.73 -13.73 -24.50
N LEU A 212 -5.47 -12.68 -24.18
CA LEU A 212 -4.92 -11.36 -23.78
C LEU A 212 -3.87 -11.48 -22.68
N THR A 213 -4.08 -12.41 -21.74
CA THR A 213 -3.15 -12.70 -20.64
C THR A 213 -2.08 -13.73 -20.98
N THR A 214 -2.13 -14.30 -22.19
CA THR A 214 -1.31 -15.44 -22.62
C THR A 214 -1.45 -16.70 -21.75
N ALA A 215 -2.47 -16.79 -20.89
CA ALA A 215 -2.65 -17.89 -19.95
C ALA A 215 -3.05 -19.22 -20.59
N ASN A 216 -3.69 -19.18 -21.77
CA ASN A 216 -4.13 -20.35 -22.55
C ASN A 216 -3.38 -20.48 -23.89
N PHE A 217 -2.25 -19.79 -24.06
CA PHE A 217 -1.35 -19.99 -25.20
C PHE A 217 -0.30 -21.04 -24.83
N PRO A 218 -0.08 -22.09 -25.65
CA PRO A 218 -0.49 -22.26 -27.05
C PRO A 218 -1.86 -22.96 -27.26
N ASP A 219 -2.50 -23.47 -26.22
CA ASP A 219 -3.63 -24.42 -26.30
C ASP A 219 -4.83 -23.92 -27.12
N VAL A 220 -5.16 -22.63 -27.05
CA VAL A 220 -6.26 -22.02 -27.83
C VAL A 220 -6.03 -22.05 -29.35
N MET A 221 -4.78 -22.08 -29.79
CA MET A 221 -4.40 -22.07 -31.20
C MET A 221 -4.33 -23.48 -31.79
N MET A 222 -4.00 -24.48 -30.97
CA MET A 222 -3.61 -25.82 -31.44
C MET A 222 -4.68 -26.52 -32.31
N PRO A 223 -5.98 -26.53 -31.97
CA PRO A 223 -7.00 -27.19 -32.80
C PRO A 223 -7.07 -26.60 -34.20
N SER A 224 -7.03 -25.27 -34.31
CA SER A 224 -7.07 -24.55 -35.59
C SER A 224 -5.76 -24.64 -36.38
N TYR A 225 -4.62 -24.69 -35.69
CA TYR A 225 -3.30 -24.87 -36.30
C TYR A 225 -3.09 -26.28 -36.86
N ALA A 226 -3.67 -27.29 -36.21
CA ALA A 226 -3.61 -28.68 -36.67
C ALA A 226 -4.36 -28.88 -38.01
N VAL A 227 -5.40 -28.09 -38.27
CA VAL A 227 -6.13 -28.11 -39.55
C VAL A 227 -5.33 -27.37 -40.64
N THR A 228 -4.92 -26.12 -40.36
CA THR A 228 -4.09 -25.35 -41.29
C THR A 228 -3.01 -24.55 -40.55
N ARG A 229 -1.76 -24.66 -41.02
CA ARG A 229 -0.62 -23.94 -40.43
C ARG A 229 -0.77 -22.41 -40.53
N TRP A 230 -1.51 -21.93 -41.52
CA TRP A 230 -1.77 -20.50 -41.73
C TRP A 230 -2.68 -19.88 -40.65
N SER A 231 -3.44 -20.68 -39.89
CA SER A 231 -4.22 -20.21 -38.74
C SER A 231 -3.37 -19.47 -37.70
N CYS A 232 -2.06 -19.76 -37.63
CA CYS A 232 -1.12 -19.06 -36.76
C CYS A 232 -1.07 -17.54 -37.03
N VAL A 233 -1.31 -17.10 -38.27
CA VAL A 233 -1.31 -15.66 -38.64
C VAL A 233 -2.38 -14.89 -37.86
N PHE A 234 -3.55 -15.48 -37.63
CA PHE A 234 -4.60 -14.85 -36.82
C PHE A 234 -4.11 -14.59 -35.39
N PHE A 235 -3.52 -15.58 -34.73
CA PHE A 235 -3.05 -15.45 -33.36
C PHE A 235 -1.82 -14.55 -33.22
N ILE A 236 -0.89 -14.58 -34.19
CA ILE A 236 0.27 -13.68 -34.22
C ILE A 236 -0.17 -12.22 -34.37
N THR A 237 -1.09 -11.94 -35.30
CA THR A 237 -1.61 -10.57 -35.50
C THR A 237 -2.39 -10.08 -34.28
N TYR A 238 -3.20 -10.95 -33.67
CA TYR A 238 -3.89 -10.67 -32.41
C TYR A 238 -2.90 -10.32 -31.30
N LEU A 239 -1.91 -11.18 -31.01
CA LEU A 239 -0.94 -10.95 -29.94
C LEU A 239 -0.08 -9.71 -30.20
N SER A 240 0.35 -9.48 -31.44
CA SER A 240 1.10 -8.27 -31.80
C SER A 240 0.31 -6.99 -31.50
N MET A 241 -0.95 -6.95 -31.93
CA MET A 241 -1.81 -5.78 -31.76
C MET A 241 -2.25 -5.59 -30.31
N VAL A 242 -2.70 -6.66 -29.66
CA VAL A 242 -3.36 -6.60 -28.36
C VAL A 242 -2.36 -6.61 -27.20
N LEU A 243 -1.41 -7.55 -27.21
CA LEU A 243 -0.44 -7.71 -26.13
C LEU A 243 0.71 -6.71 -26.26
N TYR A 244 1.37 -6.64 -27.41
CA TYR A 244 2.57 -5.80 -27.53
C TYR A 244 2.27 -4.34 -27.79
N PHE A 245 1.22 -4.02 -28.54
CA PHE A 245 0.85 -2.63 -28.80
C PHE A 245 -0.13 -2.08 -27.76
N LEU A 246 -1.36 -2.62 -27.65
CA LEU A 246 -2.39 -2.04 -26.76
C LEU A 246 -2.05 -2.11 -25.27
N MET A 247 -1.58 -3.24 -24.73
CA MET A 247 -1.27 -3.33 -23.29
C MET A 247 -0.10 -2.42 -22.88
N ASN A 248 0.94 -2.31 -23.71
CA ASN A 248 2.05 -1.40 -23.43
C ASN A 248 1.63 0.07 -23.57
N LEU A 249 0.72 0.38 -24.51
CA LEU A 249 0.15 1.71 -24.64
C LEU A 249 -0.73 2.07 -23.44
N LEU A 250 -1.50 1.11 -22.91
CA LEU A 250 -2.24 1.27 -21.65
C LEU A 250 -1.30 1.60 -20.49
N LEU A 251 -0.23 0.82 -20.31
CA LEU A 251 0.78 1.07 -19.26
C LEU A 251 1.40 2.48 -19.40
N ALA A 252 1.72 2.90 -20.63
CA ALA A 252 2.28 4.23 -20.90
C ALA A 252 1.28 5.35 -20.57
N ALA A 253 0.01 5.21 -20.96
CA ALA A 253 -1.04 6.19 -20.66
C ALA A 253 -1.26 6.34 -19.14
N VAL A 254 -1.27 5.22 -18.41
CA VAL A 254 -1.36 5.20 -16.95
C VAL A 254 -0.15 5.88 -16.32
N TYR A 255 1.06 5.56 -16.77
CA TYR A 255 2.29 6.18 -16.26
C TYR A 255 2.28 7.70 -16.45
N ALA A 256 1.93 8.18 -17.65
CA ALA A 256 1.88 9.60 -17.96
C ALA A 256 0.85 10.35 -17.08
N SER A 257 -0.34 9.77 -16.91
CA SER A 257 -1.39 10.34 -16.05
C SER A 257 -0.96 10.37 -14.58
N PHE A 258 -0.41 9.26 -14.08
CA PHE A 258 0.04 9.14 -12.70
C PHE A 258 1.16 10.14 -12.39
N SER A 259 2.20 10.22 -13.23
CA SER A 259 3.33 11.13 -13.05
C SER A 259 2.90 12.61 -13.10
N SER A 260 2.04 12.99 -14.06
CA SER A 260 1.48 14.35 -14.13
C SER A 260 0.71 14.73 -12.87
N MET A 261 -0.08 13.80 -12.34
CA MET A 261 -0.86 14.02 -11.13
C MET A 261 0.01 14.10 -9.87
N GLU A 262 1.06 13.29 -9.76
CA GLU A 262 2.03 13.41 -8.66
C GLU A 262 2.70 14.78 -8.64
N LYS A 263 3.13 15.27 -9.82
CA LYS A 263 3.73 16.60 -9.96
C LYS A 263 2.77 17.71 -9.53
N ASN A 264 1.53 17.69 -10.02
CA ASN A 264 0.52 18.71 -9.68
C ASN A 264 0.18 18.70 -8.17
N LYS A 265 0.08 17.51 -7.57
CA LYS A 265 -0.19 17.35 -6.15
C LYS A 265 0.98 17.84 -5.29
N PHE A 266 2.22 17.55 -5.69
CA PHE A 266 3.40 18.06 -5.03
C PHE A 266 3.44 19.59 -5.04
N GLN A 267 3.15 20.21 -6.19
CA GLN A 267 3.03 21.66 -6.29
C GLN A 267 1.94 22.23 -5.37
N GLN A 268 0.75 21.63 -5.35
CA GLN A 268 -0.34 22.06 -4.45
C GLN A 268 0.03 21.94 -2.97
N LEU A 269 0.74 20.88 -2.57
CA LEU A 269 1.21 20.70 -1.19
C LEU A 269 2.22 21.78 -0.80
N LEU A 270 3.17 22.12 -1.69
CA LEU A 270 4.11 23.21 -1.44
C LEU A 270 3.40 24.56 -1.34
N LEU A 271 2.43 24.84 -2.21
CA LEU A 271 1.62 26.05 -2.15
C LEU A 271 0.79 26.12 -0.87
N HIS A 272 0.23 24.99 -0.41
CA HIS A 272 -0.52 24.91 0.84
C HIS A 272 0.35 25.23 2.06
N ARG A 273 1.53 24.57 2.16
CA ARG A 273 2.55 24.87 3.17
C ARG A 273 2.93 26.35 3.14
N ARG A 274 3.19 26.90 1.95
CA ARG A 274 3.53 28.32 1.80
C ARG A 274 2.43 29.24 2.34
N LYS A 275 1.15 28.97 2.03
CA LYS A 275 0.01 29.76 2.55
C LYS A 275 -0.07 29.67 4.08
N ALA A 276 0.06 28.49 4.65
CA ALA A 276 0.07 28.29 6.10
C ALA A 276 1.20 29.08 6.77
N ALA A 277 2.42 29.03 6.23
CA ALA A 277 3.53 29.84 6.69
C ALA A 277 3.26 31.36 6.56
N GLN A 278 2.59 31.83 5.50
CA GLN A 278 2.20 33.24 5.39
C GLN A 278 1.24 33.68 6.50
N HIS A 279 0.25 32.84 6.81
CA HIS A 279 -0.70 33.13 7.90
C HIS A 279 -0.01 33.15 9.26
N ALA A 280 0.84 32.16 9.54
CA ALA A 280 1.65 32.11 10.75
C ALA A 280 2.58 33.34 10.87
N PHE A 281 3.28 33.71 9.78
CA PHE A 281 4.17 34.87 9.75
C PHE A 281 3.42 36.16 10.10
N ARG A 282 2.24 36.38 9.50
CA ARG A 282 1.42 37.57 9.75
C ARG A 282 1.00 37.72 11.22
N LEU A 283 0.73 36.61 11.92
CA LEU A 283 0.37 36.61 13.34
C LEU A 283 1.53 36.93 14.28
N LEU A 284 2.77 36.68 13.82
CA LEU A 284 4.00 36.90 14.58
C LEU A 284 4.56 38.32 14.43
N LEU A 285 4.07 39.09 13.47
CA LEU A 285 4.43 40.49 13.31
C LEU A 285 3.78 41.36 14.40
N GLY A 286 4.60 42.10 15.15
CA GLY A 286 4.13 43.02 16.18
C GLY A 286 3.73 44.39 15.61
N ARG A 287 2.95 45.17 16.37
CA ARG A 287 2.63 46.57 16.01
C ARG A 287 3.87 47.45 15.78
N ASN A 288 4.96 47.18 16.50
CA ASN A 288 6.21 47.95 16.45
C ASN A 288 7.29 47.34 15.54
N ASN A 289 7.18 46.06 15.13
CA ASN A 289 8.22 45.37 14.38
C ASN A 289 7.60 44.70 13.14
N ARG A 290 7.42 45.48 12.06
CA ARG A 290 6.75 45.03 10.82
C ARG A 290 7.69 44.31 9.85
N PHE A 291 9.00 44.37 10.08
CA PHE A 291 9.99 43.95 9.10
C PHE A 291 10.35 42.46 9.21
N GLY A 292 10.33 41.86 10.41
CA GLY A 292 10.65 40.44 10.54
C GLY A 292 10.43 39.86 11.94
N ILE A 293 10.60 38.54 12.06
CA ILE A 293 10.42 37.79 13.30
C ILE A 293 11.73 37.80 14.09
N THR A 294 11.68 38.23 15.36
CA THR A 294 12.83 38.17 16.28
C THR A 294 12.97 36.79 16.91
N LEU A 295 14.17 36.47 17.42
CA LEU A 295 14.44 35.20 18.12
C LEU A 295 13.45 34.94 19.28
N GLN A 296 12.99 35.98 19.97
CA GLN A 296 12.00 35.85 21.05
C GLN A 296 10.65 35.34 20.54
N HIS A 297 10.13 35.92 19.45
CA HIS A 297 8.87 35.49 18.84
C HIS A 297 9.01 34.12 18.19
N PHE A 298 10.15 33.83 17.56
CA PHE A 298 10.45 32.51 16.99
C PHE A 298 10.51 31.42 18.05
N ARG A 299 11.10 31.70 19.22
CA ARG A 299 11.09 30.80 20.38
C ARG A 299 9.67 30.60 20.92
N GLY A 300 8.87 31.66 20.99
CA GLY A 300 7.47 31.60 21.41
C GLY A 300 6.65 30.65 20.54
N LEU A 301 6.83 30.74 19.21
CA LEU A 301 6.23 29.83 18.24
C LEU A 301 6.68 28.38 18.45
N LEU A 302 8.01 28.13 18.46
CA LEU A 302 8.55 26.77 18.55
C LEU A 302 8.19 26.06 19.86
N ARG A 303 7.96 26.80 20.95
CA ARG A 303 7.47 26.23 22.21
C ARG A 303 6.13 25.49 22.05
N HIS A 304 5.28 25.94 21.13
CA HIS A 304 3.99 25.32 20.85
C HIS A 304 4.05 24.31 19.70
N VAL A 305 4.91 24.52 18.70
CA VAL A 305 5.06 23.60 17.57
C VAL A 305 5.80 22.31 17.96
N ASP A 306 6.89 22.43 18.72
CA ASP A 306 7.67 21.29 19.20
C ASP A 306 8.27 21.59 20.58
N SER A 307 7.52 21.20 21.61
CA SER A 307 7.92 21.44 23.00
C SER A 307 9.15 20.63 23.45
N SER A 308 9.63 19.68 22.64
CA SER A 308 10.76 18.82 22.97
C SER A 308 12.13 19.45 22.70
N ARG A 309 12.18 20.55 21.94
CA ARG A 309 13.42 21.14 21.44
C ARG A 309 14.14 21.98 22.48
N THR A 310 15.46 21.80 22.57
CA THR A 310 16.31 22.60 23.45
C THR A 310 16.52 24.02 22.91
N TYR A 311 16.86 24.98 23.78
CA TYR A 311 17.14 26.36 23.36
C TYR A 311 18.26 26.44 22.31
N ARG A 312 19.29 25.59 22.42
CA ARG A 312 20.39 25.51 21.46
C ARG A 312 19.89 25.12 20.07
N GLU A 313 19.01 24.13 19.97
CA GLU A 313 18.41 23.73 18.70
C GLU A 313 17.56 24.85 18.10
N VAL A 314 16.72 25.50 18.90
CA VAL A 314 15.91 26.65 18.47
C VAL A 314 16.79 27.77 17.91
N TYR A 315 17.92 28.07 18.56
CA TYR A 315 18.87 29.07 18.07
C TYR A 315 19.55 28.64 16.77
N LEU A 316 19.96 27.37 16.64
CA LEU A 316 20.54 26.84 15.41
C LEU A 316 19.55 26.89 14.25
N MET A 317 18.28 26.59 14.50
CA MET A 317 17.20 26.71 13.52
C MET A 317 16.99 28.17 13.09
N PHE A 318 16.97 29.10 14.04
CA PHE A 318 16.87 30.53 13.74
C PHE A 318 18.05 31.01 12.87
N ARG A 319 19.27 30.59 13.21
CA ARG A 319 20.48 30.94 12.45
C ARG A 319 20.48 30.33 11.05
N LEU A 320 19.93 29.13 10.87
CA LEU A 320 19.81 28.50 9.55
C LEU A 320 18.80 29.23 8.64
N LEU A 321 17.71 29.75 9.23
CA LEU A 321 16.71 30.53 8.49
C LEU A 321 17.21 31.93 8.11
N ASN A 322 17.97 32.57 9.00
CA ASN A 322 18.50 33.93 8.81
C ASN A 322 19.71 33.94 7.86
N THR A 323 19.45 33.68 6.58
CA THR A 323 20.45 33.74 5.50
C THR A 323 20.97 35.15 5.24
N SER A 324 20.19 36.17 5.56
CA SER A 324 20.53 37.60 5.41
C SER A 324 21.45 38.13 6.52
N GLU A 325 21.69 37.36 7.57
CA GLU A 325 22.43 37.75 8.79
C GLU A 325 21.91 39.03 9.46
N SER A 326 20.68 39.45 9.17
CA SER A 326 20.08 40.71 9.64
C SER A 326 19.66 40.70 11.11
N GLY A 327 19.52 39.50 11.70
CA GLY A 327 19.07 39.29 13.09
C GLY A 327 17.55 39.22 13.22
N ILE A 328 16.82 39.34 12.12
CA ILE A 328 15.38 39.16 11.97
C ILE A 328 15.10 38.18 10.83
N ILE A 329 14.00 37.44 10.90
CA ILE A 329 13.59 36.53 9.81
C ILE A 329 12.57 37.23 8.92
N ASP A 330 12.90 37.34 7.64
CA ASP A 330 12.02 37.89 6.60
C ASP A 330 10.98 36.85 6.11
N VAL A 331 9.94 37.30 5.39
CA VAL A 331 8.92 36.40 4.83
C VAL A 331 9.51 35.33 3.91
N ASN A 332 10.51 35.71 3.10
CA ASN A 332 11.14 34.80 2.14
C ASN A 332 11.97 33.72 2.85
N GLU A 333 12.69 34.11 3.90
CA GLU A 333 13.43 33.19 4.77
C GLU A 333 12.46 32.27 5.53
N PHE A 334 11.35 32.82 6.04
CA PHE A 334 10.34 32.05 6.76
C PHE A 334 9.65 30.99 5.91
N TYR A 335 9.63 31.08 4.58
CA TYR A 335 9.08 30.01 3.74
C TYR A 335 9.83 28.69 3.89
N HIS A 336 11.10 28.73 4.26
CA HIS A 336 11.92 27.55 4.51
C HIS A 336 11.72 26.94 5.91
N ILE A 337 10.78 27.46 6.72
CA ILE A 337 10.53 26.96 8.07
C ILE A 337 10.27 25.45 8.12
N TYR A 338 9.55 24.90 7.13
CA TYR A 338 9.27 23.47 7.07
C TYR A 338 10.54 22.63 6.86
N ASP A 339 11.47 23.11 6.04
CA ASP A 339 12.74 22.43 5.80
C ASP A 339 13.56 22.36 7.10
N VAL A 340 13.48 23.42 7.92
CA VAL A 340 14.19 23.53 9.19
C VAL A 340 13.54 22.73 10.31
N LEU A 341 12.20 22.69 10.37
CA LEU A 341 11.45 21.87 11.35
C LEU A 341 11.79 20.38 11.22
N ASP A 342 12.01 19.89 10.00
CA ASP A 342 12.37 18.50 9.72
C ASP A 342 13.83 18.16 10.08
N THR A 343 14.67 19.16 10.38
CA THR A 343 16.08 18.92 10.75
C THR A 343 16.23 18.35 12.16
N LYS A 344 17.16 17.40 12.30
CA LYS A 344 17.63 16.88 13.58
C LYS A 344 19.08 17.28 13.77
N TRP A 345 19.35 17.98 14.86
CA TRP A 345 20.69 18.43 15.19
C TRP A 345 21.39 17.36 16.02
N ARG A 346 22.59 17.00 15.60
CA ARG A 346 23.49 16.14 16.38
C ARG A 346 24.85 16.83 16.46
N VAL A 347 25.48 16.73 17.63
CA VAL A 347 26.88 17.09 17.76
C VAL A 347 27.68 16.04 17.00
N ARG A 348 28.64 16.49 16.19
CA ARG A 348 29.59 15.58 15.55
C ARG A 348 30.71 15.35 16.55
N ASP A 349 30.66 14.21 17.24
CA ASP A 349 31.77 13.79 18.10
C ASP A 349 32.85 13.16 17.21
N GLU A 350 34.02 13.80 17.12
CA GLU A 350 35.18 13.34 16.35
C GLU A 350 36.04 12.32 17.11
N GLU A 351 35.42 11.42 17.87
CA GLU A 351 36.18 10.34 18.50
C GLU A 351 36.68 9.35 17.43
N PRO A 352 37.99 9.09 17.33
CA PRO A 352 38.52 8.15 16.35
C PRO A 352 38.06 6.74 16.72
N PHE A 353 37.20 6.14 15.89
CA PHE A 353 36.80 4.73 16.03
C PHE A 353 38.05 3.84 16.04
N TRP A 354 38.39 3.29 17.21
CA TRP A 354 39.62 2.51 17.45
C TRP A 354 39.77 1.29 16.50
N PHE A 355 38.67 0.84 15.91
CA PHE A 355 38.61 -0.38 15.10
C PHE A 355 38.70 -0.16 13.57
N SER A 356 38.75 1.09 13.10
CA SER A 356 38.79 1.42 11.66
C SER A 356 40.08 0.98 10.93
N ARG A 357 41.04 0.37 11.64
CA ARG A 357 42.32 -0.13 11.12
C ARG A 357 42.50 -1.65 11.12
N LEU A 358 41.56 -2.45 11.63
CA LEU A 358 41.74 -3.91 11.60
C LEU A 358 41.47 -4.49 10.21
N ARG A 359 42.57 -4.74 9.49
CA ARG A 359 42.64 -5.50 8.23
C ARG A 359 42.34 -6.98 8.50
N SER A 360 41.41 -7.54 7.74
CA SER A 360 40.98 -8.94 7.82
C SER A 360 42.11 -9.94 7.52
N PRO A 361 42.23 -11.04 8.29
CA PRO A 361 42.84 -12.27 7.80
C PRO A 361 41.79 -13.34 7.46
N THR A 362 42.21 -14.23 6.57
CA THR A 362 41.45 -15.28 5.89
C THR A 362 41.41 -16.62 6.65
N LEU A 363 40.24 -17.27 6.59
CA LEU A 363 39.94 -18.70 6.34
C LEU A 363 40.76 -19.82 7.03
N ALA A 364 40.08 -20.69 7.81
CA ALA A 364 40.29 -22.15 7.78
C ALA A 364 39.17 -22.94 8.50
N TYR A 365 38.93 -24.16 8.00
CA TYR A 365 38.19 -25.32 8.55
C TYR A 365 36.69 -25.52 8.30
N CYS A 366 36.40 -26.24 7.20
CA CYS A 366 35.10 -26.66 6.69
C CYS A 366 34.56 -27.92 7.39
N ALA A 367 33.68 -27.75 8.37
CA ALA A 367 32.55 -28.64 8.77
C ALA A 367 31.89 -28.14 10.08
N GLN A 368 32.64 -27.42 10.92
CA GLN A 368 32.20 -26.69 12.12
C GLN A 368 31.76 -25.23 11.82
N GLN A 369 31.68 -24.90 10.52
CA GLN A 369 31.68 -23.54 9.98
C GLN A 369 30.49 -22.68 10.42
N THR A 370 29.31 -23.27 10.58
CA THR A 370 28.10 -22.49 10.89
C THR A 370 28.20 -21.81 12.25
N TYR A 371 28.57 -22.59 13.27
CA TYR A 371 28.69 -22.14 14.65
C TYR A 371 29.81 -21.11 14.78
N ALA A 372 30.95 -21.35 14.13
CA ALA A 372 32.08 -20.42 14.10
C ALA A 372 31.75 -19.09 13.40
N TYR A 373 31.03 -19.12 12.26
CA TYR A 373 30.61 -17.88 11.60
C TYR A 373 29.53 -17.14 12.39
N VAL A 374 28.55 -17.84 12.97
CA VAL A 374 27.56 -17.18 13.84
C VAL A 374 28.26 -16.56 15.03
N SER A 375 29.11 -17.30 15.74
CA SER A 375 29.81 -16.82 16.92
C SER A 375 30.70 -15.60 16.59
N PHE A 376 31.41 -15.64 15.46
CA PHE A 376 32.21 -14.51 14.97
C PHE A 376 31.34 -13.27 14.74
N TYR A 377 30.24 -13.40 14.01
CA TYR A 377 29.38 -12.24 13.72
C TYR A 377 28.60 -11.75 14.94
N THR A 378 28.24 -12.64 15.87
CA THR A 378 27.65 -12.22 17.15
C THR A 378 28.66 -11.47 17.99
N LEU A 379 29.93 -11.91 18.00
CA LEU A 379 30.99 -11.25 18.73
C LEU A 379 31.32 -9.88 18.09
N GLU A 380 31.38 -9.80 16.76
CA GLU A 380 31.49 -8.53 16.02
C GLU A 380 30.34 -7.57 16.38
N ALA A 381 29.10 -8.05 16.39
CA ALA A 381 27.93 -7.23 16.75
C ALA A 381 28.00 -6.75 18.20
N CYS A 382 28.33 -7.63 19.16
CA CYS A 382 28.51 -7.28 20.56
C CYS A 382 29.60 -6.22 20.73
N LEU A 383 30.79 -6.42 20.14
CA LEU A 383 31.89 -5.47 20.21
C LEU A 383 31.51 -4.10 19.63
N LYS A 384 30.78 -4.06 18.51
CA LYS A 384 30.29 -2.82 17.92
C LYS A 384 29.26 -2.12 18.81
N ILE A 385 28.35 -2.85 19.44
CA ILE A 385 27.36 -2.29 20.37
C ILE A 385 28.05 -1.73 21.62
N PHE A 386 29.04 -2.43 22.17
CA PHE A 386 29.82 -1.94 23.31
C PHE A 386 30.68 -0.72 22.96
N GLY A 387 31.33 -0.71 21.78
CA GLY A 387 32.24 0.37 21.39
C GLY A 387 31.55 1.63 20.89
N MET A 388 30.44 1.52 20.16
CA MET A 388 29.71 2.68 19.60
C MET A 388 28.53 3.12 20.47
N GLY A 389 28.13 2.33 21.46
CA GLY A 389 26.86 2.51 22.17
C GLY A 389 25.68 1.99 21.35
N SER A 390 24.64 1.52 22.05
CA SER A 390 23.45 0.92 21.44
C SER A 390 22.72 1.91 20.51
N HIS A 391 22.61 3.18 20.93
CA HIS A 391 21.91 4.21 20.17
C HIS A 391 22.55 4.50 18.81
N ASP A 392 23.87 4.64 18.75
CA ASP A 392 24.57 4.97 17.50
C ASP A 392 24.73 3.75 16.59
N TYR A 393 24.87 2.55 17.18
CA TYR A 393 24.85 1.30 16.42
C TYR A 393 23.55 1.14 15.62
N PHE A 394 22.38 1.31 16.27
CA PHE A 394 21.08 1.18 15.61
C PHE A 394 20.70 2.36 14.72
N THR A 395 21.42 3.48 14.81
CA THR A 395 21.23 4.61 13.88
C THR A 395 21.71 4.25 12.46
N SER A 396 22.76 3.44 12.32
CA SER A 396 23.28 3.03 11.01
C SER A 396 22.44 1.90 10.41
N GLY A 397 21.77 2.15 9.29
CA GLY A 397 20.93 1.16 8.60
C GLY A 397 21.69 -0.12 8.21
N TRP A 398 22.99 -0.02 7.90
CA TRP A 398 23.80 -1.19 7.57
C TRP A 398 24.17 -2.03 8.80
N ASN A 399 24.40 -1.39 9.95
CA ASN A 399 24.63 -2.10 11.21
C ASN A 399 23.35 -2.77 11.70
N CYS A 400 22.20 -2.07 11.63
CA CYS A 400 20.90 -2.65 11.90
C CYS A 400 20.61 -3.88 11.01
N PHE A 401 20.92 -3.79 9.71
CA PHE A 401 20.84 -4.92 8.81
C PHE A 401 21.76 -6.09 9.24
N ASP A 402 23.03 -5.84 9.56
CA ASP A 402 23.93 -6.92 10.01
C ASP A 402 23.44 -7.60 11.28
N PHE A 403 22.89 -6.81 12.21
CA PHE A 403 22.26 -7.27 13.45
C PHE A 403 21.01 -8.12 13.20
N THR A 404 20.15 -7.72 12.26
CA THR A 404 18.97 -8.54 11.90
C THR A 404 19.41 -9.87 11.30
N VAL A 405 20.43 -9.87 10.43
CA VAL A 405 20.96 -11.10 9.82
C VAL A 405 21.66 -11.99 10.85
N THR A 406 22.41 -11.43 11.81
CA THR A 406 22.98 -12.22 12.93
C THR A 406 21.89 -12.77 13.83
N GLY A 407 20.88 -11.97 14.17
CA GLY A 407 19.76 -12.39 15.01
C GLY A 407 18.97 -13.55 14.39
N VAL A 408 18.58 -13.42 13.13
CA VAL A 408 17.91 -14.51 12.37
C VAL A 408 18.77 -15.77 12.32
N SER A 409 20.08 -15.61 12.19
CA SER A 409 21.00 -16.74 12.17
C SER A 409 21.16 -17.44 13.52
N LEU A 410 20.99 -16.71 14.63
CA LEU A 410 21.00 -17.23 15.99
C LEU A 410 19.67 -17.92 16.32
N ILE A 411 18.55 -17.39 15.84
CA ILE A 411 17.24 -18.04 15.91
C ILE A 411 17.25 -19.38 15.16
N GLY A 412 17.82 -19.42 13.95
CA GLY A 412 17.94 -20.66 13.19
C GLY A 412 18.79 -21.72 13.89
N LEU A 413 19.85 -21.29 14.58
CA LEU A 413 20.71 -22.17 15.38
C LEU A 413 20.00 -22.67 16.65
N ALA A 414 19.23 -21.80 17.33
CA ALA A 414 18.42 -22.19 18.48
C ALA A 414 17.32 -23.20 18.09
N ALA A 415 16.67 -23.01 16.94
CA ALA A 415 15.68 -23.93 16.40
C ALA A 415 16.29 -25.32 16.08
N GLU A 416 17.51 -25.36 15.55
CA GLU A 416 18.25 -26.62 15.30
C GLU A 416 18.52 -27.39 16.61
N ILE A 417 18.94 -26.70 17.67
CA ILE A 417 19.20 -27.31 18.99
C ILE A 417 17.90 -27.81 19.65
N LEU A 418 16.80 -27.06 19.51
CA LEU A 418 15.52 -27.39 20.14
C LEU A 418 14.73 -28.47 19.38
N GLY A 419 15.14 -28.86 18.17
CA GLY A 419 14.49 -29.90 17.36
C GLY A 419 13.10 -29.56 16.82
N HIS A 420 12.57 -28.38 17.15
CA HIS A 420 11.32 -27.84 16.64
C HIS A 420 11.64 -26.68 15.67
N TRP A 421 10.79 -26.45 14.66
CA TRP A 421 10.93 -25.36 13.68
C TRP A 421 12.08 -25.53 12.66
N SER A 422 12.23 -26.73 12.09
CA SER A 422 13.27 -27.04 11.07
C SER A 422 13.29 -26.08 9.87
N PHE A 423 12.15 -25.46 9.52
CA PHE A 423 12.11 -24.43 8.47
C PHE A 423 12.89 -23.14 8.83
N LEU A 424 13.08 -22.81 10.11
CA LEU A 424 13.89 -21.65 10.53
C LEU A 424 15.38 -21.85 10.27
N VAL A 425 15.83 -23.10 10.12
CA VAL A 425 17.22 -23.42 9.72
C VAL A 425 17.52 -22.85 8.33
N VAL A 426 16.53 -22.74 7.43
CA VAL A 426 16.69 -22.14 6.10
C VAL A 426 17.15 -20.68 6.19
N ALA A 427 16.75 -19.96 7.24
CA ALA A 427 17.05 -18.55 7.44
C ALA A 427 18.56 -18.24 7.54
N ARG A 428 19.41 -19.25 7.81
CA ARG A 428 20.88 -19.14 7.75
C ARG A 428 21.40 -18.64 6.39
N HIS A 429 20.68 -18.94 5.30
CA HIS A 429 21.08 -18.56 3.95
C HIS A 429 20.88 -17.06 3.68
N LEU A 430 20.06 -16.35 4.49
CA LEU A 430 19.89 -14.90 4.40
C LEU A 430 21.19 -14.11 4.67
N ARG A 431 22.22 -14.76 5.24
CA ARG A 431 23.56 -14.18 5.36
C ARG A 431 24.17 -13.79 4.01
N ILE A 432 23.75 -14.44 2.91
CA ILE A 432 24.22 -14.11 1.56
C ILE A 432 23.87 -12.66 1.17
N LEU A 433 22.81 -12.09 1.75
CA LEU A 433 22.40 -10.72 1.51
C LEU A 433 23.49 -9.70 1.91
N ARG A 434 24.45 -10.08 2.77
CA ARG A 434 25.61 -9.24 3.11
C ARG A 434 26.53 -9.00 1.92
N LEU A 435 26.55 -9.89 0.92
CA LEU A 435 27.32 -9.69 -0.31
C LEU A 435 26.85 -8.45 -1.08
N PHE A 436 25.57 -8.06 -0.95
CA PHE A 436 25.04 -6.85 -1.60
C PHE A 436 25.67 -5.56 -1.06
N LYS A 437 26.33 -5.59 0.11
CA LYS A 437 27.08 -4.45 0.64
C LYS A 437 28.39 -4.18 -0.09
N LEU A 438 28.96 -5.20 -0.73
CA LEU A 438 30.28 -5.14 -1.34
C LEU A 438 30.29 -4.27 -2.60
N ARG A 439 29.21 -4.30 -3.40
CA ARG A 439 29.11 -3.49 -4.63
C ARG A 439 28.28 -2.22 -4.40
N LYS A 440 28.88 -1.08 -4.74
CA LYS A 440 28.23 0.25 -4.68
C LYS A 440 26.86 0.28 -5.37
N ARG A 441 26.74 -0.31 -6.56
CA ARG A 441 25.46 -0.38 -7.31
C ARG A 441 24.35 -1.09 -6.52
N TYR A 442 24.64 -2.21 -5.86
CA TYR A 442 23.63 -2.91 -5.06
C TYR A 442 23.24 -2.11 -3.81
N ARG A 443 24.22 -1.50 -3.12
CA ARG A 443 23.92 -0.59 -2.01
C ARG A 443 22.98 0.55 -2.41
N ASP A 444 23.16 1.07 -3.62
CA ASP A 444 22.31 2.13 -4.15
C ASP A 444 20.89 1.61 -4.39
N VAL A 445 20.73 0.45 -5.05
CA VAL A 445 19.42 -0.18 -5.29
C VAL A 445 18.71 -0.53 -3.97
N PHE A 446 19.35 -1.22 -3.04
CA PHE A 446 18.74 -1.53 -1.73
C PHE A 446 18.39 -0.26 -0.96
N GLY A 447 19.27 0.74 -0.99
CA GLY A 447 18.97 2.05 -0.44
C GLY A 447 17.72 2.64 -1.07
N THR A 448 17.53 2.54 -2.39
CA THR A 448 16.33 3.04 -3.10
C THR A 448 15.08 2.33 -2.61
N ILE A 449 15.14 1.01 -2.45
CA ILE A 449 14.03 0.19 -1.98
C ILE A 449 13.62 0.58 -0.56
N PHE A 450 14.55 0.86 0.35
CA PHE A 450 14.19 1.32 1.69
C PHE A 450 13.53 2.70 1.70
N ILE A 451 14.00 3.63 0.85
CA ILE A 451 13.36 4.95 0.73
C ILE A 451 11.97 4.85 0.07
N LEU A 452 11.83 3.99 -0.94
CA LEU A 452 10.57 3.72 -1.63
C LEU A 452 9.66 2.76 -0.85
N GLY A 453 10.18 2.13 0.20
CA GLY A 453 9.51 1.10 0.98
C GLY A 453 8.21 1.59 1.58
N GLN A 454 8.18 2.82 2.08
CA GLN A 454 6.94 3.42 2.57
C GLN A 454 5.86 3.55 1.49
N ARG A 455 6.25 3.83 0.23
CA ARG A 455 5.32 3.90 -0.90
C ARG A 455 4.83 2.51 -1.29
N LEU A 456 5.74 1.53 -1.35
CA LEU A 456 5.42 0.12 -1.61
C LEU A 456 4.49 -0.46 -0.53
N LEU A 457 4.68 -0.10 0.74
CA LEU A 457 3.78 -0.48 1.83
C LEU A 457 2.39 0.11 1.63
N CYS A 458 2.29 1.39 1.23
CA CYS A 458 1.00 2.00 0.92
C CYS A 458 0.30 1.30 -0.26
N ALA A 459 1.04 0.96 -1.32
CA ALA A 459 0.54 0.21 -2.45
C ALA A 459 0.07 -1.20 -2.05
N GLY A 460 0.87 -1.92 -1.25
CA GLY A 460 0.51 -3.22 -0.72
C GLY A 460 -0.79 -3.18 0.10
N ILE A 461 -0.96 -2.18 0.97
CA ILE A 461 -2.20 -2.00 1.73
C ILE A 461 -3.39 -1.77 0.79
N VAL A 462 -3.22 -1.04 -0.32
CA VAL A 462 -4.29 -0.89 -1.32
C VAL A 462 -4.67 -2.23 -1.97
N PHE A 463 -3.70 -3.11 -2.28
CA PHE A 463 -4.01 -4.49 -2.71
C PHE A 463 -4.80 -5.24 -1.65
N PHE A 464 -4.40 -5.19 -0.38
CA PHE A 464 -5.14 -5.86 0.71
C PHE A 464 -6.57 -5.35 0.86
N ILE A 465 -6.81 -4.04 0.65
CA ILE A 465 -8.16 -3.44 0.67
C ILE A 465 -8.98 -3.89 -0.54
N LEU A 466 -8.37 -3.98 -1.72
CA LEU A 466 -9.05 -4.49 -2.91
C LEU A 466 -9.40 -5.98 -2.74
N TYR A 467 -8.47 -6.80 -2.26
CA TYR A 467 -8.75 -8.21 -1.92
C TYR A 467 -9.82 -8.34 -0.86
N TYR A 468 -9.89 -7.42 0.11
CA TYR A 468 -10.97 -7.43 1.09
C TYR A 468 -12.34 -7.27 0.42
N ALA A 469 -12.49 -6.27 -0.46
CA ALA A 469 -13.75 -6.03 -1.14
C ALA A 469 -14.16 -7.22 -2.03
N TYR A 470 -13.22 -7.76 -2.82
CA TYR A 470 -13.46 -8.92 -3.68
C TYR A 470 -13.71 -10.20 -2.88
N SER A 471 -12.97 -10.46 -1.80
CA SER A 471 -13.17 -11.66 -0.97
C SER A 471 -14.54 -11.66 -0.31
N ILE A 472 -15.03 -10.52 0.18
CA ILE A 472 -16.39 -10.43 0.74
C ILE A 472 -17.45 -10.74 -0.32
N VAL A 473 -17.34 -10.13 -1.50
CA VAL A 473 -18.27 -10.41 -2.60
C VAL A 473 -18.16 -11.87 -3.05
N GLY A 474 -16.95 -12.40 -3.17
CA GLY A 474 -16.68 -13.79 -3.57
C GLY A 474 -17.23 -14.79 -2.57
N MET A 475 -17.03 -14.59 -1.27
CA MET A 475 -17.58 -15.46 -0.23
C MET A 475 -19.11 -15.48 -0.26
N GLU A 476 -19.75 -14.32 -0.36
CA GLU A 476 -21.22 -14.25 -0.38
C GLU A 476 -21.83 -14.85 -1.67
N LEU A 477 -21.08 -14.88 -2.77
CA LEU A 477 -21.52 -15.49 -4.04
C LEU A 477 -21.17 -16.97 -4.17
N PHE A 478 -20.04 -17.41 -3.62
CA PHE A 478 -19.41 -18.68 -3.98
C PHE A 478 -19.15 -19.64 -2.81
N ALA A 479 -19.30 -19.21 -1.55
CA ALA A 479 -18.94 -20.04 -0.39
C ALA A 479 -19.76 -21.33 -0.23
N GLU A 480 -20.96 -21.39 -0.79
CA GLU A 480 -21.84 -22.58 -0.70
C GLU A 480 -21.51 -23.66 -1.74
N TYR A 481 -20.67 -23.35 -2.73
CA TYR A 481 -20.35 -24.28 -3.82
C TYR A 481 -19.05 -25.02 -3.55
N ASP A 482 -19.15 -26.33 -3.40
CA ASP A 482 -17.98 -27.20 -3.32
C ASP A 482 -17.43 -27.52 -4.72
N LEU A 483 -16.11 -27.37 -4.88
CA LEU A 483 -15.37 -27.65 -6.10
C LEU A 483 -14.79 -29.07 -6.14
N THR A 484 -14.94 -29.89 -5.09
CA THR A 484 -14.42 -31.26 -5.10
C THR A 484 -15.16 -32.15 -6.12
N ASN A 485 -14.42 -32.78 -7.04
CA ASN A 485 -14.98 -33.64 -8.10
C ASN A 485 -16.13 -32.99 -8.91
N CYS A 486 -16.09 -31.67 -9.06
CA CYS A 486 -17.08 -30.90 -9.81
C CYS A 486 -16.79 -30.90 -11.32
N CYS A 487 -17.56 -30.12 -12.08
CA CYS A 487 -17.28 -29.80 -13.49
C CYS A 487 -17.18 -31.01 -14.44
N LYS A 488 -18.00 -32.04 -14.23
CA LYS A 488 -18.05 -33.24 -15.09
C LYS A 488 -18.42 -32.87 -16.54
N ASN A 489 -17.75 -33.49 -17.52
CA ASN A 489 -17.88 -33.23 -18.96
C ASN A 489 -17.44 -31.82 -19.40
N SER A 490 -16.63 -31.13 -18.60
CA SER A 490 -16.02 -29.84 -18.97
C SER A 490 -14.54 -30.01 -19.30
N THR A 491 -13.95 -28.98 -19.92
CA THR A 491 -12.51 -28.95 -20.23
C THR A 491 -11.63 -28.88 -18.97
N VAL A 492 -12.19 -28.52 -17.81
CA VAL A 492 -11.47 -28.35 -16.55
C VAL A 492 -11.69 -29.49 -15.55
N GLU A 493 -12.44 -30.54 -15.92
CA GLU A 493 -12.76 -31.68 -15.05
C GLU A 493 -11.51 -32.30 -14.39
N ALA A 494 -10.44 -32.50 -15.17
CA ALA A 494 -9.19 -33.09 -14.70
C ALA A 494 -8.55 -32.29 -13.55
N ASN A 495 -8.77 -30.97 -13.50
CA ASN A 495 -8.16 -30.08 -12.53
C ASN A 495 -8.89 -30.09 -11.17
N PHE A 496 -10.16 -30.53 -11.16
CA PHE A 496 -10.98 -30.60 -9.94
C PHE A 496 -11.16 -32.04 -9.41
N ARG A 497 -10.54 -33.03 -10.07
CA ARG A 497 -10.59 -34.43 -9.64
C ARG A 497 -9.86 -34.64 -8.31
N TYR A 498 -10.54 -35.35 -7.41
CA TYR A 498 -10.05 -35.77 -6.11
C TYR A 498 -10.42 -37.23 -5.84
N GLU A 499 -9.42 -38.09 -5.72
CA GLU A 499 -9.57 -39.50 -5.38
C GLU A 499 -8.56 -39.88 -4.29
N ASN A 500 -9.06 -40.45 -3.19
CA ASN A 500 -8.26 -40.80 -2.02
C ASN A 500 -7.23 -41.88 -2.37
N GLY A 501 -5.95 -41.55 -2.27
CA GLY A 501 -4.84 -42.48 -2.51
C GLY A 501 -4.30 -42.51 -3.94
N SER A 502 -4.85 -41.71 -4.87
CA SER A 502 -4.29 -41.54 -6.21
C SER A 502 -3.29 -40.38 -6.27
N SER A 503 -2.22 -40.52 -7.06
CA SER A 503 -1.25 -39.45 -7.35
C SER A 503 -1.73 -38.44 -8.41
N SER A 504 -2.89 -38.69 -9.03
CA SER A 504 -3.44 -37.90 -10.15
C SER A 504 -4.56 -36.93 -9.73
N ASN A 505 -4.41 -36.28 -8.58
CA ASN A 505 -5.37 -35.28 -8.10
C ASN A 505 -5.08 -33.91 -8.72
N GLY A 506 -6.14 -33.16 -9.05
CA GLY A 506 -6.03 -31.85 -9.70
C GLY A 506 -5.82 -30.67 -8.75
N TYR A 507 -6.03 -30.84 -7.44
CA TYR A 507 -5.82 -29.87 -6.34
C TYR A 507 -6.50 -28.49 -6.43
N TYR A 508 -7.05 -28.06 -7.57
CA TYR A 508 -7.69 -26.74 -7.71
C TYR A 508 -8.97 -26.58 -6.88
N TYR A 509 -9.54 -27.66 -6.34
CA TYR A 509 -10.65 -27.60 -5.39
C TYR A 509 -10.29 -26.90 -4.07
N LEU A 510 -8.99 -26.80 -3.73
CA LEU A 510 -8.50 -26.04 -2.57
C LEU A 510 -8.62 -24.52 -2.75
N ASN A 511 -8.72 -24.07 -4.00
CA ASN A 511 -8.85 -22.67 -4.35
C ASN A 511 -10.31 -22.23 -4.30
N ASN A 512 -10.84 -22.14 -3.09
CA ASN A 512 -12.23 -21.81 -2.83
C ASN A 512 -12.44 -20.43 -2.18
N PHE A 513 -13.71 -20.00 -2.13
CA PHE A 513 -14.16 -18.81 -1.42
C PHE A 513 -14.94 -19.18 -0.14
N GLU A 514 -14.62 -20.31 0.50
CA GLU A 514 -15.32 -20.72 1.73
C GLU A 514 -15.05 -19.78 2.89
N ASN A 515 -13.84 -19.23 2.99
CA ASN A 515 -13.43 -18.40 4.11
C ASN A 515 -12.58 -17.22 3.62
N VAL A 516 -12.44 -16.19 4.46
CA VAL A 516 -11.63 -15.01 4.11
C VAL A 516 -10.20 -15.41 3.77
N ILE A 517 -9.60 -16.33 4.53
CA ILE A 517 -8.19 -16.72 4.32
C ILE A 517 -8.01 -17.44 2.99
N SER A 518 -8.85 -18.43 2.67
CA SER A 518 -8.78 -19.12 1.37
C SER A 518 -9.06 -18.15 0.23
N SER A 519 -10.08 -17.29 0.37
CA SER A 519 -10.39 -16.24 -0.60
C SER A 519 -9.21 -15.29 -0.87
N TYR A 520 -8.42 -14.93 0.15
CA TYR A 520 -7.24 -14.10 -0.05
C TYR A 520 -6.13 -14.82 -0.81
N VAL A 521 -5.93 -16.11 -0.54
CA VAL A 521 -4.97 -16.94 -1.28
C VAL A 521 -5.42 -17.11 -2.72
N THR A 522 -6.71 -17.40 -2.98
CA THR A 522 -7.21 -17.54 -4.35
C THR A 522 -7.10 -16.23 -5.12
N LEU A 523 -7.46 -15.08 -4.53
CA LEU A 523 -7.29 -13.78 -5.17
C LEU A 523 -5.82 -13.47 -5.44
N PHE A 524 -4.91 -13.82 -4.52
CA PHE A 524 -3.47 -13.68 -4.76
C PHE A 524 -3.01 -14.54 -5.94
N GLU A 525 -3.40 -15.81 -6.03
CA GLU A 525 -3.08 -16.66 -7.17
C GLU A 525 -3.64 -16.08 -8.48
N LEU A 526 -4.86 -15.56 -8.47
CA LEU A 526 -5.45 -14.87 -9.61
C LEU A 526 -4.69 -13.60 -10.02
N THR A 527 -4.01 -12.92 -9.08
CA THR A 527 -3.17 -11.75 -9.43
C THR A 527 -1.87 -12.10 -10.13
N VAL A 528 -1.39 -13.33 -9.99
CA VAL A 528 -0.23 -13.83 -10.73
C VAL A 528 -0.58 -14.14 -12.19
N ILE A 529 -1.88 -14.08 -12.55
CA ILE A 529 -2.44 -14.20 -13.92
C ILE A 529 -2.27 -15.59 -14.55
N ASN A 530 -1.41 -16.46 -14.01
CA ASN A 530 -1.27 -17.82 -14.55
C ASN A 530 -2.49 -18.69 -14.17
N ASN A 531 -2.97 -19.52 -15.10
CA ASN A 531 -4.02 -20.52 -14.88
C ASN A 531 -5.35 -20.00 -14.28
N TRP A 532 -5.56 -18.68 -14.28
CA TRP A 532 -6.71 -18.03 -13.65
C TRP A 532 -8.05 -18.46 -14.25
N TYR A 533 -8.05 -18.76 -15.55
CA TYR A 533 -9.25 -19.19 -16.28
C TYR A 533 -9.77 -20.54 -15.80
N ILE A 534 -8.93 -21.41 -15.22
CA ILE A 534 -9.36 -22.72 -14.68
C ILE A 534 -10.32 -22.50 -13.51
N ILE A 535 -9.99 -21.57 -12.61
CA ILE A 535 -10.84 -21.23 -11.46
C ILE A 535 -12.12 -20.54 -11.96
N MET A 536 -12.00 -19.60 -12.92
CA MET A 536 -13.16 -18.93 -13.52
C MET A 536 -14.14 -19.92 -14.16
N GLU A 537 -13.65 -20.83 -15.01
CA GLU A 537 -14.47 -21.85 -15.67
C GLU A 537 -15.06 -22.83 -14.66
N GLY A 538 -14.30 -23.21 -13.63
CA GLY A 538 -14.81 -24.03 -12.53
C GLY A 538 -16.07 -23.45 -11.89
N TYR A 539 -16.02 -22.17 -11.50
CA TYR A 539 -17.20 -21.48 -10.96
C TYR A 539 -18.29 -21.21 -12.00
N ALA A 540 -17.94 -20.98 -13.27
CA ALA A 540 -18.93 -20.77 -14.34
C ALA A 540 -19.79 -22.01 -14.60
N VAL A 541 -19.19 -23.20 -14.48
CA VAL A 541 -19.87 -24.49 -14.65
C VAL A 541 -20.70 -24.87 -13.42
N THR A 542 -20.21 -24.59 -12.21
CA THR A 542 -20.95 -24.95 -10.97
C THR A 542 -22.08 -23.97 -10.62
N THR A 543 -21.93 -22.69 -10.96
CA THR A 543 -22.89 -21.64 -10.58
C THR A 543 -23.73 -21.19 -11.78
N THR A 544 -23.27 -20.16 -12.48
CA THR A 544 -23.84 -19.61 -13.69
C THR A 544 -22.75 -18.98 -14.54
N GLN A 545 -23.02 -18.80 -15.83
CA GLN A 545 -22.13 -18.13 -16.77
C GLN A 545 -21.80 -16.68 -16.38
N TRP A 546 -22.65 -16.04 -15.56
CA TRP A 546 -22.45 -14.67 -15.08
C TRP A 546 -21.30 -14.53 -14.07
N SER A 547 -20.87 -15.62 -13.43
CA SER A 547 -19.70 -15.61 -12.53
C SER A 547 -18.41 -15.23 -13.25
N ARG A 548 -18.31 -15.48 -14.58
CA ARG A 548 -17.18 -15.05 -15.42
C ARG A 548 -16.95 -13.53 -15.33
N ILE A 549 -18.02 -12.73 -15.20
CA ILE A 549 -17.92 -11.27 -15.07
C ILE A 549 -17.15 -10.89 -13.81
N TYR A 550 -17.36 -11.59 -12.69
CA TYR A 550 -16.64 -11.31 -11.46
C TYR A 550 -15.11 -11.46 -11.64
N PHE A 551 -14.66 -12.56 -12.25
CA PHE A 551 -13.24 -12.81 -12.48
C PHE A 551 -12.65 -11.87 -13.54
N MET A 552 -13.39 -11.57 -14.62
CA MET A 552 -12.95 -10.61 -15.62
C MET A 552 -12.83 -9.19 -15.04
N CYS A 553 -13.81 -8.75 -14.24
CA CYS A 553 -13.73 -7.46 -13.53
C CYS A 553 -12.56 -7.43 -12.56
N PHE A 554 -12.34 -8.50 -11.78
CA PHE A 554 -11.17 -8.61 -10.91
C PHE A 554 -9.86 -8.46 -11.70
N TYR A 555 -9.72 -9.19 -12.80
CA TYR A 555 -8.54 -9.11 -13.66
C TYR A 555 -8.30 -7.68 -14.17
N LEU A 556 -9.31 -7.01 -14.70
CA LEU A 556 -9.19 -5.64 -15.21
C LEU A 556 -8.78 -4.65 -14.11
N THR A 557 -9.35 -4.79 -12.91
CA THR A 557 -8.98 -3.94 -11.77
C THR A 557 -7.54 -4.18 -11.30
N ILE A 558 -7.10 -5.44 -11.25
CA ILE A 558 -5.73 -5.81 -10.86
C ILE A 558 -4.70 -5.39 -11.89
N MET A 559 -4.99 -5.60 -13.18
CA MET A 559 -4.12 -5.17 -14.27
C MET A 559 -3.88 -3.64 -14.21
N MET A 560 -4.96 -2.88 -13.98
CA MET A 560 -4.86 -1.43 -13.83
C MET A 560 -4.09 -1.04 -12.57
N LEU A 561 -4.39 -1.66 -11.42
CA LEU A 561 -3.69 -1.39 -10.17
C LEU A 561 -2.20 -1.71 -10.26
N LEU A 562 -1.85 -2.87 -10.83
CA LEU A 562 -0.46 -3.29 -11.03
C LEU A 562 0.29 -2.30 -11.94
N SER A 563 -0.35 -1.83 -13.02
CA SER A 563 0.22 -0.82 -13.92
C SER A 563 0.53 0.49 -13.18
N ILE A 564 -0.37 0.94 -12.30
CA ILE A 564 -0.16 2.14 -11.48
C ILE A 564 0.96 1.93 -10.46
N VAL A 565 1.03 0.76 -9.84
CA VAL A 565 2.08 0.43 -8.86
C VAL A 565 3.45 0.38 -9.54
N VAL A 566 3.56 -0.29 -10.69
CA VAL A 566 4.79 -0.31 -11.50
C VAL A 566 5.19 1.12 -11.89
N ALA A 567 4.24 1.93 -12.37
CA ALA A 567 4.49 3.34 -12.69
C ALA A 567 5.05 4.12 -11.50
N SER A 568 4.46 3.96 -10.31
CA SER A 568 4.88 4.64 -9.08
C SER A 568 6.28 4.24 -8.60
N VAL A 569 6.66 2.97 -8.80
CA VAL A 569 7.98 2.45 -8.44
C VAL A 569 9.04 2.97 -9.42
N LEU A 570 8.73 2.92 -10.73
CA LEU A 570 9.62 3.41 -11.77
C LEU A 570 9.92 4.91 -11.60
N ASP A 571 8.90 5.74 -11.34
CA ASP A 571 9.08 7.18 -11.15
C ASP A 571 9.98 7.48 -9.94
N GLY A 572 9.72 6.80 -8.81
CA GLY A 572 10.53 6.95 -7.62
C GLY A 572 11.98 6.47 -7.78
N PHE A 573 12.20 5.41 -8.57
CA PHE A 573 13.53 4.89 -8.87
C PHE A 573 14.30 5.82 -9.82
N MET A 574 13.64 6.29 -10.89
CA MET A 574 14.21 7.23 -11.86
C MET A 574 14.59 8.56 -11.20
N PHE A 575 13.70 9.12 -10.37
CA PHE A 575 13.99 10.34 -9.62
C PHE A 575 15.28 10.21 -8.80
N ARG A 576 15.46 9.09 -8.10
CA ARG A 576 16.64 8.88 -7.27
C ARG A 576 17.92 8.70 -8.09
N ILE A 577 17.84 8.01 -9.23
CA ILE A 577 19.00 7.89 -10.13
C ILE A 577 19.41 9.27 -10.63
N SER A 578 18.46 10.05 -11.18
CA SER A 578 18.72 11.39 -11.70
C SER A 578 19.25 12.36 -10.63
N TYR A 579 18.67 12.34 -9.43
CA TYR A 579 19.13 13.16 -8.31
C TYR A 579 20.57 12.84 -7.92
N LYS A 580 20.93 11.55 -7.89
CA LYS A 580 22.28 11.13 -7.55
C LYS A 580 23.30 11.60 -8.58
N GLU A 581 22.96 11.54 -9.87
CA GLU A 581 23.82 12.03 -10.95
C GLU A 581 24.07 13.54 -10.84
N GLN A 582 23.06 14.32 -10.45
CA GLN A 582 23.20 15.77 -10.22
C GLN A 582 24.14 16.08 -9.04
N MET A 583 23.94 15.41 -7.89
CA MET A 583 24.82 15.58 -6.73
C MET A 583 26.28 15.23 -7.05
N THR A 584 26.54 14.14 -7.78
CA THR A 584 27.91 13.80 -8.19
C THR A 584 28.56 14.86 -9.09
N LYS A 585 27.76 15.59 -9.89
CA LYS A 585 28.26 16.71 -10.70
C LYS A 585 28.54 17.95 -9.86
N GLU A 586 27.71 18.24 -8.85
CA GLU A 586 27.91 19.37 -7.95
C GLU A 586 29.08 19.17 -6.98
N ASP A 587 29.21 17.97 -6.41
CA ASP A 587 30.37 17.61 -5.58
C ASP A 587 31.65 17.64 -6.43
N GLY A 588 31.59 17.24 -7.70
CA GLY A 588 32.70 17.40 -8.64
C GLY A 588 33.05 18.86 -8.94
N LYS A 589 32.07 19.78 -8.96
CA LYS A 589 32.30 21.23 -9.17
C LYS A 589 32.82 21.95 -7.93
N LYS A 590 32.54 21.45 -6.71
CA LYS A 590 33.04 22.02 -5.45
C LYS A 590 34.49 21.60 -5.13
N VAL A 591 35.07 20.71 -5.93
CA VAL A 591 36.42 20.16 -5.74
C VAL A 591 37.45 20.78 -6.71
N PHE A 592 37.05 21.75 -7.54
CA PHE A 592 37.97 22.50 -8.42
C PHE A 592 38.04 23.98 -8.07
#